data_AF-A0A447PE29-F1
#
_entry.id   AF-A0A447PE29-F1
#
_cell.length_a   1.000
_cell.length_b   1.000
_cell.length_c   1.000
_cell.angle_alpha   90.00
_cell.angle_beta   90.00
_cell.angle_gamma   90.00
#
_symmetry.space_group_name_H-M   'P 1'
#
loop_
_entity.id
_entity.type
_entity.pdbx_description
1 polymer ?
#
loop_
_entity_poly.entity_id
_entity_poly.type
_entity_poly.pdbx_seq_one_letter_code
_entity_poly.pdbx_strand_id
1 'polypeptide(L)'
;MRVYDGESLKDTDPKAKSYQEYRDYAGVDEGMNGLSTRFAFKILSRVFNFDHAEVAANPVHLFYVLEQQIEREQFPQEQAERYLEFLKGYLIPKYAEFIGKEIQTAYLESYSEYGQNIFDRYVTYADFWIQDQEYRDPDTGQLFDRESLNAELEKIEKPAGISNPKISVMR
;
A
#
# COMPACT_ATOMS: atom_id res chain seq x y z
N MET A 1 -20.88 -11.21 1.00
CA MET A 1 -20.22 -9.96 0.58
C MET A 1 -19.79 -10.05 -0.88
N ARG A 2 -18.93 -11.01 -1.31
CA ARG A 2 -18.48 -11.12 -2.72
C ARG A 2 -19.55 -10.94 -3.81
N VAL A 3 -20.74 -11.55 -3.68
CA VAL A 3 -21.86 -11.34 -4.63
C VAL A 3 -22.41 -9.91 -4.60
N TYR A 4 -22.45 -9.28 -3.43
CA TYR A 4 -22.81 -7.87 -3.24
C TYR A 4 -21.72 -6.92 -3.72
N ASP A 5 -20.46 -7.37 -3.74
CA ASP A 5 -19.32 -6.66 -4.34
C ASP A 5 -19.29 -6.83 -5.88
N GLY A 6 -20.30 -7.51 -6.46
CA GLY A 6 -20.45 -7.71 -7.90
C GLY A 6 -19.68 -8.92 -8.47
N GLU A 7 -19.04 -9.72 -7.61
CA GLU A 7 -18.29 -10.90 -8.05
C GLU A 7 -19.24 -12.08 -8.37
N SER A 8 -18.98 -12.76 -9.50
CA SER A 8 -19.63 -14.03 -9.82
C SER A 8 -19.04 -15.15 -8.97
N LEU A 9 -19.87 -15.79 -8.15
CA LEU A 9 -19.46 -16.96 -7.38
C LEU A 9 -19.67 -18.28 -8.13
N LYS A 10 -20.21 -18.26 -9.35
CA LYS A 10 -20.53 -19.50 -10.10
C LYS A 10 -19.32 -20.41 -10.33
N ASP A 11 -18.12 -19.81 -10.43
CA ASP A 11 -16.87 -20.56 -10.64
C ASP A 11 -16.34 -21.20 -9.35
N THR A 12 -16.77 -20.72 -8.17
CA THR A 12 -16.32 -21.23 -6.86
C THR A 12 -17.39 -22.08 -6.17
N ASP A 13 -18.66 -21.75 -6.36
CA ASP A 13 -19.82 -22.48 -5.86
C ASP A 13 -20.90 -22.57 -6.96
N PRO A 14 -21.13 -23.75 -7.55
CA PRO A 14 -22.16 -23.96 -8.57
C PRO A 14 -23.58 -23.71 -8.07
N LYS A 15 -23.80 -23.69 -6.75
CA LYS A 15 -25.10 -23.41 -6.12
C LYS A 15 -25.27 -21.94 -5.73
N ALA A 16 -24.30 -21.08 -6.04
CA ALA A 16 -24.40 -19.66 -5.74
C ALA A 16 -25.62 -19.04 -6.42
N LYS A 17 -26.47 -18.39 -5.61
CA LYS A 17 -27.63 -17.65 -6.10
C LYS A 17 -27.21 -16.32 -6.73
N SER A 18 -28.06 -15.76 -7.56
CA SER A 18 -27.86 -14.40 -8.07
C SER A 18 -28.01 -13.35 -6.95
N TYR A 19 -27.45 -12.17 -7.16
CA TYR A 19 -27.60 -11.03 -6.25
C TYR A 19 -29.07 -10.75 -5.91
N GLN A 20 -29.93 -10.75 -6.92
CA GLN A 20 -31.36 -10.48 -6.76
C GLN A 20 -32.03 -11.52 -5.86
N GLU A 21 -31.70 -12.82 -6.03
CA GLU A 21 -32.25 -13.89 -5.21
C GLU A 21 -31.77 -13.85 -3.76
N TYR A 22 -30.53 -13.41 -3.50
CA TYR A 22 -30.06 -13.21 -2.13
C TYR A 22 -30.81 -12.07 -1.44
N ARG A 23 -31.02 -10.96 -2.15
CA ARG A 23 -31.78 -9.80 -1.67
C ARG A 23 -33.26 -10.14 -1.41
N ASP A 24 -33.89 -10.84 -2.35
CA ASP A 24 -35.29 -11.25 -2.22
C ASP A 24 -35.49 -12.27 -1.07
N TYR A 25 -34.49 -13.13 -0.81
CA TYR A 25 -34.50 -14.08 0.31
C TYR A 25 -34.29 -13.41 1.67
N ALA A 26 -33.43 -12.39 1.74
CA ALA A 26 -33.15 -11.65 2.96
C ALA A 26 -34.33 -10.76 3.40
N GLY A 27 -35.13 -10.28 2.43
CA GLY A 27 -36.34 -9.52 2.69
C GLY A 27 -36.07 -8.12 3.23
N VAL A 28 -37.06 -7.52 3.89
CA VAL A 28 -37.02 -6.11 4.33
C VAL A 28 -36.07 -5.90 5.52
N ASP A 29 -35.81 -6.96 6.30
CA ASP A 29 -34.96 -6.92 7.50
C ASP A 29 -33.49 -7.28 7.21
N GLU A 30 -33.09 -7.28 5.94
CA GLU A 30 -31.71 -7.51 5.53
C GLU A 30 -30.76 -6.52 6.22
N GLY A 31 -29.77 -7.03 6.95
CA GLY A 31 -28.81 -6.20 7.69
C GLY A 31 -29.33 -5.60 8.99
N MET A 32 -30.57 -5.88 9.40
CA MET A 32 -31.13 -5.44 10.69
C MET A 32 -30.70 -6.33 11.87
N ASN A 33 -29.87 -7.35 11.61
CA ASN A 33 -29.32 -8.27 12.60
C ASN A 33 -27.81 -8.03 12.78
N GLY A 34 -27.34 -7.95 14.02
CA GLY A 34 -25.93 -7.79 14.35
C GLY A 34 -25.67 -6.67 15.36
N LEU A 35 -24.48 -6.08 15.30
CA LEU A 35 -24.09 -4.99 16.19
C LEU A 35 -24.91 -3.72 15.91
N SER A 36 -25.36 -3.06 16.96
CA SER A 36 -26.13 -1.82 16.83
C SER A 36 -25.31 -0.72 16.15
N THR A 37 -25.98 0.17 15.42
CA THR A 37 -25.35 1.38 14.86
C THR A 37 -24.68 2.22 15.95
N ARG A 38 -25.27 2.29 17.15
CA ARG A 38 -24.68 2.93 18.32
C ARG A 38 -23.33 2.33 18.70
N PHE A 39 -23.22 0.99 18.69
CA PHE A 39 -21.95 0.32 18.93
C PHE A 39 -20.92 0.76 17.89
N ALA A 40 -21.27 0.69 16.60
CA ALA A 40 -20.37 1.09 15.52
C ALA A 40 -19.88 2.55 15.65
N PHE A 41 -20.77 3.50 15.92
CA PHE A 41 -20.39 4.90 16.13
C PHE A 41 -19.48 5.09 17.35
N LYS A 42 -19.72 4.36 18.44
CA LYS A 42 -18.87 4.39 19.64
C LYS A 42 -17.47 3.85 19.35
N ILE A 43 -17.34 2.80 18.53
CA ILE A 43 -16.04 2.29 18.06
C ILE A 43 -15.34 3.36 17.25
N LEU A 44 -15.96 3.86 16.17
CA LEU A 44 -15.35 4.83 15.27
C LEU A 44 -14.90 6.08 16.04
N SER A 45 -15.77 6.61 16.91
CA SER A 45 -15.44 7.76 17.74
C SER A 45 -14.19 7.50 18.61
N ARG A 46 -14.06 6.32 19.22
CA ARG A 46 -12.87 5.98 20.02
C ARG A 46 -11.62 5.82 19.18
N VAL A 47 -11.74 5.30 17.97
CA VAL A 47 -10.61 5.09 17.06
C VAL A 47 -10.05 6.42 16.57
N PHE A 48 -10.93 7.34 16.14
CA PHE A 48 -10.52 8.68 15.73
C PHE A 48 -9.96 9.53 16.88
N ASN A 49 -10.33 9.23 18.13
CA ASN A 49 -9.81 9.89 19.32
C ASN A 49 -8.73 9.06 20.05
N PHE A 50 -8.18 8.03 19.39
CA PHE A 50 -7.19 7.15 20.03
C PHE A 50 -5.84 7.84 20.20
N ASP A 51 -5.42 8.61 19.20
CA ASP A 51 -4.23 9.46 19.26
C ASP A 51 -4.65 10.92 19.45
N HIS A 52 -4.01 11.62 20.37
CA HIS A 52 -4.26 13.04 20.63
C HIS A 52 -3.44 13.96 19.71
N ALA A 53 -2.39 13.44 19.07
CA ALA A 53 -1.55 14.19 18.14
C ALA A 53 -2.12 14.19 16.72
N GLU A 54 -2.79 13.11 16.31
CA GLU A 54 -3.31 12.94 14.95
C GLU A 54 -4.77 12.47 14.98
N VAL A 55 -5.67 13.24 14.35
CA VAL A 55 -7.08 12.87 14.20
C VAL A 55 -7.23 11.99 12.95
N ALA A 56 -6.90 10.71 13.09
CA ALA A 56 -7.01 9.73 12.02
C ALA A 56 -7.53 8.38 12.51
N ALA A 57 -8.30 7.69 11.67
CA ALA A 57 -8.73 6.33 11.94
C ALA A 57 -7.67 5.33 11.47
N ASN A 58 -6.67 5.09 12.31
CA ASN A 58 -5.67 4.07 12.04
C ASN A 58 -6.31 2.66 12.13
N PRO A 59 -6.20 1.81 11.09
CA PRO A 59 -6.75 0.45 11.11
C PRO A 59 -6.23 -0.43 12.25
N VAL A 60 -4.98 -0.22 12.69
CA VAL A 60 -4.41 -0.93 13.85
C VAL A 60 -5.14 -0.55 15.14
N HIS A 61 -5.40 0.74 15.33
CA HIS A 61 -6.19 1.23 16.47
C HIS A 61 -7.64 0.71 16.39
N LEU A 62 -8.22 0.64 15.20
CA LEU A 62 -9.55 0.07 14.99
C LEU A 62 -9.63 -1.38 15.46
N PHE A 63 -8.69 -2.23 15.06
CA PHE A 63 -8.68 -3.63 15.48
C PHE A 63 -8.53 -3.77 17.00
N TYR A 64 -7.61 -3.00 17.60
CA TYR A 64 -7.43 -3.00 19.05
C TYR A 64 -8.68 -2.53 19.82
N VAL A 65 -9.30 -1.43 19.39
CA VAL A 65 -10.50 -0.88 20.04
C VAL A 65 -11.68 -1.85 19.90
N LEU A 66 -11.82 -2.51 18.75
CA LEU A 66 -12.85 -3.52 18.53
C LEU A 66 -12.70 -4.72 19.45
N GLU A 67 -11.49 -5.30 19.53
CA GLU A 67 -11.19 -6.42 20.42
C GLU A 67 -11.53 -6.07 21.87
N GLN A 68 -11.05 -4.92 22.35
CA GLN A 68 -11.33 -4.44 23.69
C GLN A 68 -12.82 -4.16 23.95
N GLN A 69 -13.58 -3.72 22.95
CA GLN A 69 -15.03 -3.52 23.13
C GLN A 69 -15.80 -4.82 23.14
N ILE A 70 -15.45 -5.79 22.28
CA ILE A 70 -16.13 -7.09 22.24
C ILE A 70 -15.99 -7.79 23.60
N GLU A 71 -14.81 -7.73 24.22
CA GLU A 71 -14.58 -8.28 25.56
C GLU A 71 -15.37 -7.54 26.65
N ARG A 72 -15.53 -6.21 26.54
CA ARG A 72 -16.22 -5.39 27.55
C ARG A 72 -17.74 -5.41 27.46
N GLU A 73 -18.31 -5.55 26.26
CA GLU A 73 -19.75 -5.47 26.06
C GLU A 73 -20.50 -6.72 26.59
N GLN A 74 -19.77 -7.73 27.10
CA GLN A 74 -20.31 -8.96 27.70
C GLN A 74 -21.35 -9.66 26.81
N PHE A 75 -21.04 -9.82 25.52
CA PHE A 75 -21.88 -10.60 24.62
C PHE A 75 -22.03 -12.06 25.09
N PRO A 76 -23.07 -12.78 24.64
CA PRO A 76 -23.10 -14.22 24.73
C PRO A 76 -21.82 -14.82 24.17
N GLN A 77 -21.24 -15.81 24.86
CA GLN A 77 -19.91 -16.34 24.57
C GLN A 77 -19.72 -16.72 23.09
N GLU A 78 -20.69 -17.43 22.51
CA GLU A 78 -20.67 -17.82 21.10
C GLU A 78 -20.59 -16.62 20.13
N GLN A 79 -21.28 -15.52 20.44
CA GLN A 79 -21.23 -14.31 19.62
C GLN A 79 -19.89 -13.59 19.76
N ALA A 80 -19.37 -13.47 20.98
CA ALA A 80 -18.07 -12.86 21.22
C ALA A 80 -16.95 -13.63 20.50
N GLU A 81 -16.94 -14.96 20.62
CA GLU A 81 -15.99 -15.85 19.96
C GLU A 81 -16.07 -15.70 18.44
N ARG A 82 -17.28 -15.72 17.87
CA ARG A 82 -17.49 -15.51 16.43
C ARG A 82 -16.97 -14.15 15.95
N TYR A 83 -17.18 -13.08 16.70
CA TYR A 83 -16.67 -11.75 16.31
C TYR A 83 -15.14 -11.67 16.42
N LEU A 84 -14.54 -12.25 17.45
CA LEU A 84 -13.09 -12.31 17.61
C LEU A 84 -12.43 -13.19 16.54
N GLU A 85 -13.05 -14.32 16.19
CA GLU A 85 -12.63 -15.19 15.10
C GLU A 85 -12.68 -14.46 13.76
N PHE A 86 -13.75 -13.72 13.49
CA PHE A 86 -13.84 -12.90 12.27
C PHE A 86 -12.76 -11.82 12.24
N LEU A 87 -12.51 -11.14 13.37
CA LEU A 87 -11.49 -10.11 13.47
C LEU A 87 -10.08 -10.67 13.24
N LYS A 88 -9.71 -11.71 14.00
CA LYS A 88 -8.34 -12.28 14.01
C LYS A 88 -8.08 -13.25 12.89
N GLY A 89 -9.08 -14.04 12.50
CA GLY A 89 -8.97 -15.08 11.47
C GLY A 89 -9.17 -14.57 10.06
N TYR A 90 -9.90 -13.45 9.87
CA TYR A 90 -10.21 -12.94 8.53
C TYR A 90 -9.73 -11.51 8.30
N LEU A 91 -10.18 -10.53 9.11
CA LEU A 91 -9.90 -9.12 8.85
C LEU A 91 -8.42 -8.75 8.99
N ILE A 92 -7.79 -9.12 10.10
CA ILE A 92 -6.38 -8.78 10.37
C ILE A 92 -5.44 -9.39 9.31
N PRO A 93 -5.52 -10.70 8.97
CA PRO A 93 -4.69 -11.28 7.92
C PRO A 93 -4.89 -10.61 6.55
N LYS A 94 -6.15 -10.29 6.19
CA LYS A 94 -6.46 -9.59 4.95
C LYS A 94 -5.86 -8.19 4.90
N TYR A 95 -5.95 -7.45 6.00
CA TYR A 95 -5.32 -6.14 6.10
C TYR A 95 -3.80 -6.23 6.04
N ALA A 96 -3.19 -7.21 6.71
CA ALA A 96 -1.75 -7.44 6.66
C ALA A 96 -1.25 -7.75 5.24
N GLU A 97 -1.98 -8.58 4.49
CA GLU A 97 -1.70 -8.85 3.09
C GLU A 97 -1.81 -7.59 2.23
N PHE A 98 -2.90 -6.83 2.42
CA PHE A 98 -3.16 -5.59 1.69
C PHE A 98 -2.07 -4.55 1.95
N ILE A 99 -1.79 -4.21 3.21
CA ILE A 99 -0.80 -3.19 3.54
C ILE A 99 0.61 -3.62 3.15
N GLY A 100 0.92 -4.92 3.21
CA GLY A 100 2.18 -5.46 2.73
C GLY A 100 2.37 -5.24 1.23
N LYS A 101 1.32 -5.44 0.43
CA LYS A 101 1.33 -5.13 -1.01
C LYS A 101 1.48 -3.64 -1.26
N GLU A 102 0.72 -2.79 -0.58
CA GLU A 102 0.82 -1.33 -0.75
C GLU A 102 2.21 -0.80 -0.41
N ILE A 103 2.83 -1.29 0.67
CA ILE A 103 4.21 -0.92 1.04
C ILE A 103 5.19 -1.38 -0.04
N GLN A 104 5.05 -2.60 -0.55
CA GLN A 104 5.90 -3.11 -1.64
C GLN A 104 5.72 -2.29 -2.92
N THR A 105 4.49 -1.98 -3.30
CA THR A 105 4.19 -1.16 -4.49
C THR A 105 4.76 0.23 -4.34
N ALA A 106 4.51 0.92 -3.22
CA ALA A 106 5.06 2.25 -2.97
C ALA A 106 6.61 2.24 -2.97
N TYR A 107 7.22 1.18 -2.42
CA TYR A 107 8.67 1.00 -2.48
C TYR A 107 9.13 0.83 -3.94
N LEU A 108 8.46 0.00 -4.74
CA LEU A 108 8.80 -0.23 -6.16
C LEU A 108 8.53 0.98 -7.04
N GLU A 109 7.44 1.71 -6.83
CA GLU A 109 7.13 2.96 -7.54
C GLU A 109 8.20 4.02 -7.22
N SER A 110 8.54 4.16 -5.94
CA SER A 110 9.66 5.02 -5.53
C SER A 110 10.98 4.55 -6.14
N TYR A 111 11.19 3.23 -6.30
CA TYR A 111 12.38 2.66 -6.94
C TYR A 111 12.39 2.85 -8.46
N SER A 112 11.23 2.82 -9.11
CA SER A 112 11.08 3.05 -10.54
C SER A 112 11.34 4.52 -10.86
N GLU A 113 10.77 5.43 -10.07
CA GLU A 113 11.02 6.87 -10.18
C GLU A 113 12.49 7.18 -9.86
N TYR A 114 13.03 6.62 -8.78
CA TYR A 114 14.45 6.73 -8.42
C TYR A 114 15.37 6.18 -9.52
N GLY A 115 15.04 5.01 -10.08
CA GLY A 115 15.78 4.37 -11.16
C GLY A 115 15.75 5.18 -12.45
N GLN A 116 14.60 5.71 -12.83
CA GLN A 116 14.46 6.58 -14.01
C GLN A 116 15.25 7.88 -13.83
N ASN A 117 15.18 8.51 -12.65
CA ASN A 117 15.95 9.71 -12.34
C ASN A 117 17.47 9.46 -12.44
N ILE A 118 17.95 8.30 -11.96
CA ILE A 118 19.36 7.91 -12.12
C ILE A 118 19.71 7.71 -13.60
N PHE A 119 18.84 7.04 -14.36
CA PHE A 119 19.06 6.79 -15.79
C PHE A 119 19.12 8.08 -16.59
N ASP A 120 18.19 9.00 -16.38
CA ASP A 120 18.13 10.29 -17.08
C ASP A 120 19.36 11.15 -16.76
N ARG A 121 19.81 11.16 -15.50
CA ARG A 121 21.07 11.81 -15.09
C ARG A 121 22.28 11.16 -15.74
N TYR A 122 22.35 9.84 -15.78
CA TYR A 122 23.46 9.11 -16.41
C TYR A 122 23.56 9.44 -17.91
N VAL A 123 22.44 9.39 -18.65
CA VAL A 123 22.40 9.73 -20.08
C VAL A 123 22.85 11.16 -20.32
N THR A 124 22.35 12.10 -19.50
CA THR A 124 22.72 13.52 -19.59
C THR A 124 24.21 13.71 -19.34
N TYR A 125 24.74 13.20 -18.22
CA TYR A 125 26.16 13.35 -17.88
C TYR A 125 27.07 12.67 -18.90
N ALA A 126 26.67 11.51 -19.42
CA ALA A 126 27.41 10.81 -20.46
C ALA A 126 27.48 11.63 -21.76
N ASP A 127 26.38 12.27 -22.18
CA ASP A 127 26.35 13.10 -23.38
C ASP A 127 27.28 14.32 -23.25
N PHE A 128 27.18 15.07 -22.14
CA PHE A 128 28.07 16.21 -21.86
C PHE A 128 29.54 15.78 -21.76
N TRP A 129 29.81 14.64 -21.13
CA TRP A 129 31.16 14.11 -21.00
C TRP A 129 31.75 13.66 -22.36
N ILE A 130 30.93 13.07 -23.25
CA ILE A 130 31.34 12.69 -24.61
C ILE A 130 31.63 13.94 -25.45
N GLN A 131 30.79 14.97 -25.35
CA GLN A 131 30.90 16.21 -26.11
C GLN A 131 31.99 17.16 -25.58
N ASP A 132 32.65 16.82 -24.47
CA ASP A 132 33.65 17.67 -23.79
C ASP A 132 33.08 19.04 -23.40
N GLN A 133 31.82 19.07 -22.99
CA GLN A 133 31.12 20.28 -22.55
C GLN A 133 30.92 20.27 -21.04
N GLU A 134 30.96 21.45 -20.44
CA GLU A 134 30.60 21.63 -19.04
C GLU A 134 29.08 21.49 -18.90
N TYR A 135 28.66 20.73 -17.90
CA TYR A 135 27.24 20.63 -17.54
C TYR A 135 26.94 21.62 -16.42
N ARG A 136 25.87 22.39 -16.60
CA ARG A 136 25.32 23.23 -15.54
C ARG A 136 23.98 22.66 -15.11
N ASP A 137 23.90 22.24 -13.86
CA ASP A 137 22.68 21.72 -13.27
C ASP A 137 21.63 22.85 -13.19
N PRO A 138 20.44 22.67 -13.79
CA PRO A 138 19.42 23.71 -13.87
C PRO A 138 18.74 23.99 -12.52
N ASP A 139 18.73 23.01 -11.60
CA ASP A 139 18.03 23.10 -10.32
C ASP A 139 18.93 23.69 -9.23
N THR A 140 20.21 23.30 -9.22
CA THR A 140 21.19 23.72 -8.20
C THR A 140 22.14 24.81 -8.69
N GLY A 141 22.26 24.99 -10.01
CA GLY A 141 23.21 25.91 -10.63
C GLY A 141 24.67 25.45 -10.57
N GLN A 142 24.94 24.24 -10.07
CA GLN A 142 26.28 23.65 -9.97
C GLN A 142 26.87 23.39 -11.36
N LEU A 143 28.14 23.75 -11.53
CA LEU A 143 28.91 23.47 -12.75
C LEU A 143 29.74 22.20 -12.54
N PHE A 144 29.65 21.31 -13.51
CA PHE A 144 30.41 20.07 -13.57
C PHE A 144 31.34 20.11 -14.78
N ASP A 145 32.64 20.08 -14.49
CA ASP A 145 33.66 19.88 -15.50
C ASP A 145 33.78 18.39 -15.86
N ARG A 146 34.62 18.09 -16.86
CA ARG A 146 34.78 16.72 -17.35
C ARG A 146 35.23 15.73 -16.28
N GLU A 147 36.09 16.15 -15.35
CA GLU A 147 36.57 15.29 -14.27
C GLU A 147 35.45 15.00 -13.25
N SER A 148 34.66 16.02 -12.92
CA SER A 148 33.49 15.91 -12.03
C SER A 148 32.39 15.05 -12.65
N LEU A 149 32.11 15.22 -13.95
CA LEU A 149 31.18 14.36 -14.69
C LEU A 149 31.63 12.90 -14.68
N ASN A 150 32.92 12.63 -14.88
CA ASN A 150 33.47 11.28 -14.81
C ASN A 150 33.26 10.67 -13.41
N ALA A 151 33.49 11.45 -12.35
CA ALA A 151 33.29 11.00 -10.97
C ALA A 151 31.81 10.67 -10.67
N GLU A 152 30.86 11.45 -11.20
CA GLU A 152 29.43 11.17 -11.06
C GLU A 152 29.00 9.92 -11.85
N LEU A 153 29.50 9.74 -13.08
CA LEU A 153 29.24 8.54 -13.88
C LEU A 153 29.77 7.28 -13.20
N GLU A 154 30.99 7.32 -12.64
CA GLU A 154 31.58 6.17 -11.92
C GLU A 154 30.76 5.75 -10.68
N LYS A 155 30.12 6.70 -9.99
CA LYS A 155 29.25 6.40 -8.84
C LYS A 155 28.01 5.59 -9.25
N ILE A 156 27.54 5.75 -10.49
CA ILE A 156 26.40 5.03 -11.06
C ILE A 156 26.86 3.68 -11.66
N GLU A 157 28.00 3.65 -12.34
CA GLU A 157 28.53 2.48 -13.05
C GLU A 157 29.06 1.36 -12.12
N LYS A 158 29.75 1.71 -11.04
CA LYS A 158 30.37 0.72 -10.12
C LYS A 158 29.33 -0.21 -9.46
N PRO A 159 28.22 0.31 -8.86
CA PRO A 159 27.17 -0.56 -8.31
C PRO A 159 26.46 -1.40 -9.37
N ALA A 160 26.40 -0.95 -10.62
CA ALA A 160 25.85 -1.69 -11.75
C ALA A 160 26.79 -2.79 -12.27
N GLY A 161 27.98 -2.96 -11.67
CA GLY A 161 28.98 -3.96 -12.07
C GLY A 161 29.79 -3.58 -13.30
N ILE A 162 29.65 -2.35 -13.81
CA ILE A 162 30.42 -1.82 -14.93
C ILE A 162 31.78 -1.39 -14.38
N SER A 163 32.73 -2.31 -14.42
CA SER A 163 34.03 -2.22 -13.73
C SER A 163 35.17 -1.75 -14.64
N ASN A 164 34.88 -1.36 -15.89
CA ASN A 164 35.85 -0.84 -16.84
C ASN A 164 35.53 0.63 -17.18
N PRO A 165 36.03 1.61 -16.39
CA PRO A 165 35.71 3.03 -16.56
C PRO A 165 36.52 3.62 -17.73
N LYS A 166 36.07 3.34 -18.95
CA LYS A 166 36.36 4.07 -20.19
C LYS A 166 35.34 3.59 -21.23
N ILE A 167 34.21 4.27 -21.40
CA ILE A 167 33.31 4.14 -22.58
C ILE A 167 33.35 2.72 -23.15
N SER A 168 32.79 1.73 -22.46
CA SER A 168 32.81 0.37 -23.02
C SER A 168 31.95 0.40 -24.29
N VAL A 169 32.63 0.53 -25.43
CA VAL A 169 32.13 0.43 -26.80
C VAL A 169 31.45 1.70 -27.38
N MET A 170 32.23 2.71 -27.75
CA MET A 170 31.93 3.55 -28.94
C MET A 170 33.15 3.67 -29.86
N ARG A 171 33.68 2.49 -30.23
CA ARG A 171 34.04 2.19 -31.62
C ARG A 171 32.99 1.24 -32.17
#